data_AF-A0A6J0SJ80-F1
#
_entry.id   AF-A0A6J0SJ80-F1
#
_cell.length_a   1.000
_cell.length_b   1.000
_cell.length_c   1.000
_cell.angle_alpha   90.00
_cell.angle_beta   90.00
_cell.angle_gamma   90.00
#
_symmetry.space_group_name_H-M   'P 1'
#
loop_
_entity.id
_entity.type
_entity.pdbx_description
1 polymer ?
#
loop_
_entity_poly.entity_id
_entity_poly.type
_entity_poly.pdbx_seq_one_letter_code
_entity_poly.pdbx_strand_id
1 'polypeptide(L)'
;MEAMVHLDTTGLGDLVLLDPLTEDTLMRNLEERFQHKEIYTYIGNVLISVNPYEQLPIYSEATLEEYKNCNFFAVKPHIYAIADDAYNSLREQDKDQCVLITGESGAGKTEASKLVMSYVAAVCGKGEQVDRVKEQLLQSNPVLEAFGNAKTIRNDNSSRFGKYMDIEFDFKGDPLGGVISNYLLEKSRVVHHVKGERNFHIFYQMLSGGSDQQLRHLKLQRDCSHYYYLNREAPNLQGVDDAANFKALQIAMQAIGFSAEEVTAVLEVTAVVLKLGNVQFQAGGAESCGIQDDK
;
A
#
# COMPACT_ATOMS: atom_id res chain seq x y z
N MET A 1 -29.15 1.76 -34.30
CA MET A 1 -28.69 2.68 -33.26
C MET A 1 -27.20 2.45 -33.18
N GLU A 2 -26.43 3.25 -33.91
CA GLU A 2 -24.98 3.07 -34.05
C GLU A 2 -24.31 3.32 -32.70
N ALA A 3 -23.58 2.33 -32.21
CA ALA A 3 -22.67 2.52 -31.09
C ALA A 3 -21.55 3.44 -31.59
N MET A 4 -21.55 4.69 -31.12
CA MET A 4 -20.39 5.58 -31.26
C MET A 4 -19.24 4.92 -30.50
N VAL A 5 -18.33 4.29 -31.24
CA VAL A 5 -16.99 3.99 -30.76
C VAL A 5 -16.36 5.34 -30.47
N HIS A 6 -16.20 5.67 -29.18
CA HIS A 6 -15.35 6.77 -28.77
C HIS A 6 -13.93 6.42 -29.24
N LEU A 7 -13.55 6.88 -30.44
CA LEU A 7 -12.17 6.92 -30.86
C LEU A 7 -11.45 7.81 -29.85
N ASP A 8 -10.66 7.19 -28.98
CA ASP A 8 -9.68 7.92 -28.16
C ASP A 8 -8.86 8.77 -29.13
N THR A 9 -8.95 10.09 -29.00
CA THR A 9 -8.22 11.05 -29.82
C THR A 9 -6.72 11.09 -29.50
N THR A 10 -6.24 10.13 -28.71
CA THR A 10 -5.06 10.25 -27.86
C THR A 10 -4.44 8.87 -27.65
N GLY A 11 -3.82 8.32 -28.70
CA GLY A 11 -3.39 6.92 -28.75
C GLY A 11 -4.52 5.89 -28.65
N LEU A 12 -4.18 4.61 -28.85
CA LEU A 12 -5.09 3.48 -28.71
C LEU A 12 -5.28 3.10 -27.24
N GLY A 13 -6.53 3.01 -26.81
CA GLY A 13 -6.90 2.51 -25.48
C GLY A 13 -6.70 1.02 -25.29
N ASP A 14 -6.70 0.22 -26.36
CA ASP A 14 -6.39 -1.20 -26.33
C ASP A 14 -5.29 -1.53 -27.36
N LEU A 15 -4.15 -2.01 -26.84
CA LEU A 15 -2.98 -2.34 -27.65
C LEU A 15 -3.18 -3.60 -28.50
N VAL A 16 -4.25 -4.37 -28.31
CA VAL A 16 -4.63 -5.45 -29.24
C VAL A 16 -4.94 -4.90 -30.64
N LEU A 17 -5.34 -3.63 -30.73
CA LEU A 17 -5.62 -2.94 -31.99
C LEU A 17 -4.38 -2.28 -32.62
N LEU A 18 -3.20 -2.37 -31.97
CA LEU A 18 -1.98 -1.72 -32.42
C LEU A 18 -1.38 -2.46 -33.62
N ASP A 19 -1.22 -1.75 -34.75
CA ASP A 19 -0.60 -2.28 -35.97
C ASP A 19 0.35 -1.24 -36.59
N PRO A 20 1.65 -1.55 -36.80
CA PRO A 20 2.33 -2.79 -36.43
C PRO A 20 2.63 -2.86 -34.93
N LEU A 21 2.45 -4.03 -34.33
CA LEU A 21 2.85 -4.28 -32.94
C LEU A 21 4.39 -4.45 -32.85
N THR A 22 5.08 -3.40 -32.42
CA THR A 22 6.52 -3.37 -32.15
C THR A 22 6.77 -2.68 -30.80
N GLU A 23 7.97 -2.84 -30.24
CA GLU A 23 8.35 -2.13 -29.01
C GLU A 23 8.25 -0.61 -29.19
N ASP A 24 8.73 -0.09 -30.32
CA ASP A 24 8.69 1.33 -30.64
C ASP A 24 7.25 1.87 -30.73
N THR A 25 6.33 1.16 -31.40
CA THR A 25 4.94 1.60 -31.55
C THR A 25 4.18 1.53 -30.22
N LEU A 26 4.44 0.50 -29.42
CA LEU A 26 3.88 0.36 -28.08
C LEU A 26 4.35 1.50 -27.17
N MET A 27 5.65 1.76 -27.13
CA MET A 27 6.23 2.81 -26.29
C MET A 27 5.70 4.19 -26.70
N ARG A 28 5.61 4.49 -27.99
CA ARG A 28 5.02 5.74 -28.48
C ARG A 28 3.55 5.90 -28.09
N ASN A 29 2.77 4.82 -28.17
CA ASN A 29 1.36 4.86 -27.77
C ASN A 29 1.20 5.16 -26.28
N LEU A 30 1.98 4.48 -25.42
CA LEU A 30 1.97 4.74 -23.98
C LEU A 30 2.46 6.16 -23.65
N GLU A 31 3.49 6.65 -24.34
CA GLU A 31 4.00 8.00 -24.18
C GLU A 31 2.96 9.05 -24.56
N GLU A 32 2.30 8.91 -25.71
CA GLU A 32 1.26 9.83 -26.18
C GLU A 32 0.08 9.89 -25.19
N ARG A 33 -0.40 8.73 -24.73
CA ARG A 33 -1.46 8.64 -23.71
C ARG A 33 -1.04 9.30 -22.40
N PHE A 34 0.17 9.01 -21.93
CA PHE A 34 0.69 9.58 -20.69
C PHE A 34 0.85 11.10 -20.75
N GLN A 35 1.31 11.66 -21.88
CA GLN A 35 1.40 13.11 -22.09
C GLN A 35 0.04 13.83 -21.97
N HIS A 36 -1.05 13.11 -22.22
CA HIS A 36 -2.42 13.60 -22.08
C HIS A 36 -3.07 13.15 -20.76
N LYS A 37 -2.29 12.64 -19.81
CA LYS A 37 -2.73 12.14 -18.49
C LYS A 37 -3.68 10.92 -18.56
N GLU A 38 -3.69 10.20 -19.67
CA GLU A 38 -4.34 8.89 -19.78
C GLU A 38 -3.35 7.80 -19.35
N ILE A 39 -3.36 7.47 -18.06
CA ILE A 39 -2.35 6.58 -17.44
C ILE A 39 -2.66 5.08 -17.58
N TYR A 40 -3.85 4.76 -18.08
CA TYR A 40 -4.37 3.40 -18.18
C TYR A 40 -4.49 3.00 -19.64
N THR A 41 -4.09 1.78 -19.97
CA THR A 41 -4.17 1.23 -21.33
C THR A 41 -4.41 -0.27 -21.25
N TYR A 42 -5.36 -0.81 -22.03
CA TYR A 42 -5.62 -2.23 -22.09
C TYR A 42 -4.64 -2.98 -23.00
N ILE A 43 -4.43 -4.25 -22.67
CA ILE A 43 -3.98 -5.32 -23.57
C ILE A 43 -4.99 -6.44 -23.41
N GLY A 44 -6.09 -6.41 -24.15
CA GLY A 44 -7.21 -7.33 -23.93
C GLY A 44 -7.74 -7.21 -22.50
N ASN A 45 -7.63 -8.28 -21.70
CA ASN A 45 -8.07 -8.30 -20.30
C ASN A 45 -7.01 -7.83 -19.29
N VAL A 46 -5.83 -7.44 -19.73
CA VAL A 46 -4.76 -6.92 -18.88
C VAL A 46 -4.79 -5.39 -18.91
N LEU A 47 -4.59 -4.75 -17.75
CA LEU A 47 -4.48 -3.30 -17.64
C LEU A 47 -3.04 -2.88 -17.37
N ILE A 48 -2.46 -2.09 -18.29
CA ILE A 48 -1.24 -1.33 -18.04
C ILE A 48 -1.61 -0.07 -17.26
N SER A 49 -0.85 0.21 -16.20
CA SER A 49 -0.93 1.45 -15.42
C SER A 49 0.46 2.10 -15.36
N VAL A 50 0.55 3.34 -15.86
CA VAL A 50 1.79 4.14 -15.82
C VAL A 50 1.67 5.17 -14.70
N ASN A 51 2.51 5.05 -13.67
CA ASN A 51 2.40 5.92 -12.49
C ASN A 51 2.65 7.41 -12.83
N PRO A 52 1.66 8.31 -12.63
CA PRO A 52 1.81 9.74 -12.96
C PRO A 52 2.65 10.54 -11.96
N TYR A 53 2.93 10.00 -10.77
CA TYR A 53 3.54 10.75 -9.65
C TYR A 53 2.79 12.04 -9.24
N GLU A 54 1.52 12.15 -9.65
CA GLU A 54 0.61 13.24 -9.28
C GLU A 54 -0.82 12.70 -9.09
N GLN A 55 -1.65 13.45 -8.40
CA GLN A 55 -3.07 13.10 -8.27
C GLN A 55 -3.83 13.53 -9.53
N LEU A 56 -4.57 12.58 -10.11
CA LEU A 56 -5.46 12.82 -11.25
C LEU A 56 -6.92 12.75 -10.81
N PRO A 57 -7.81 13.62 -11.32
CA PRO A 57 -9.22 13.66 -10.92
C PRO A 57 -10.06 12.56 -11.61
N ILE A 58 -9.57 11.31 -11.62
CA ILE A 58 -10.15 10.17 -12.33
C ILE A 58 -10.74 9.10 -11.39
N TYR A 59 -10.77 9.38 -10.09
CA TYR A 59 -11.28 8.45 -9.06
C TYR A 59 -12.49 9.00 -8.31
N SER A 60 -13.24 9.91 -8.95
CA SER A 60 -14.42 10.54 -8.36
C SER A 60 -15.60 9.56 -8.24
N GLU A 61 -16.59 9.90 -7.41
CA GLU A 61 -17.84 9.13 -7.30
C GLU A 61 -18.58 9.07 -8.65
N ALA A 62 -18.55 10.15 -9.44
CA ALA A 62 -19.10 10.17 -10.79
C ALA A 62 -18.40 9.16 -11.71
N THR A 63 -17.07 9.07 -11.61
CA THR A 63 -16.29 8.07 -12.35
C THR A 63 -16.64 6.66 -11.86
N LEU A 64 -16.79 6.45 -10.56
CA LEU A 64 -17.17 5.14 -10.02
C LEU A 64 -18.51 4.65 -10.60
N GLU A 65 -19.52 5.52 -10.65
CA GLU A 65 -20.83 5.18 -11.23
C GLU A 65 -20.78 4.96 -12.75
N GLU A 66 -19.86 5.62 -13.48
CA GLU A 66 -19.62 5.34 -14.91
C GLU A 66 -19.15 3.90 -15.15
N TYR A 67 -18.28 3.37 -14.28
CA TYR A 67 -17.71 2.03 -14.39
C TYR A 67 -18.53 0.95 -13.67
N LYS A 68 -19.76 1.24 -13.25
CA LYS A 68 -20.59 0.30 -12.48
C LYS A 68 -21.50 -0.52 -13.38
N ASN A 69 -21.39 -1.85 -13.32
CA ASN A 69 -22.03 -2.78 -14.25
C ASN A 69 -21.75 -2.38 -15.72
N CYS A 70 -20.53 -1.95 -16.00
CA CYS A 70 -20.14 -1.51 -17.31
C CYS A 70 -19.83 -2.70 -18.21
N ASN A 71 -19.94 -2.52 -19.52
CA ASN A 71 -19.34 -3.47 -20.46
C ASN A 71 -17.86 -3.09 -20.61
N PHE A 72 -16.97 -3.99 -20.18
CA PHE A 72 -15.52 -3.79 -20.14
C PHE A 72 -14.93 -3.17 -21.43
N PHE A 73 -15.43 -3.59 -22.61
CA PHE A 73 -14.95 -3.11 -23.92
C PHE A 73 -15.67 -1.86 -24.44
N ALA A 74 -16.71 -1.40 -23.75
CA ALA A 74 -17.46 -0.20 -24.11
C ALA A 74 -17.00 1.05 -23.35
N VAL A 75 -16.13 0.89 -22.35
CA VAL A 75 -15.59 1.98 -21.51
C VAL A 75 -14.11 2.20 -21.77
N LYS A 76 -13.60 3.39 -21.41
CA LYS A 76 -12.18 3.69 -21.50
C LYS A 76 -11.36 2.78 -20.56
N PRO A 77 -10.05 2.61 -20.81
CA PRO A 77 -9.18 1.89 -19.91
C PRO A 77 -9.15 2.48 -18.50
N HIS A 78 -9.54 1.67 -17.51
CA HIS A 78 -9.53 2.11 -16.12
C HIS A 78 -9.49 0.94 -15.14
N ILE A 79 -8.92 1.18 -13.95
CA ILE A 79 -8.83 0.15 -12.91
C ILE A 79 -10.21 -0.24 -12.35
N TYR A 80 -11.19 0.67 -12.38
CA TYR A 80 -12.55 0.37 -11.97
C TYR A 80 -13.25 -0.61 -12.91
N ALA A 81 -12.92 -0.62 -14.21
CA ALA A 81 -13.44 -1.63 -15.12
C ALA A 81 -12.95 -3.05 -14.77
N ILE A 82 -11.67 -3.18 -14.38
CA ILE A 82 -11.10 -4.45 -13.91
C ILE A 82 -11.78 -4.90 -12.60
N ALA A 83 -12.02 -3.96 -11.69
CA ALA A 83 -12.69 -4.24 -10.43
C ALA A 83 -14.17 -4.62 -10.61
N ASP A 84 -14.89 -3.94 -11.52
CA ASP A 84 -16.29 -4.25 -11.88
C ASP A 84 -16.41 -5.62 -12.56
N ASP A 85 -15.55 -5.92 -13.53
CA ASP A 85 -15.56 -7.21 -14.24
C ASP A 85 -15.29 -8.38 -13.28
N ALA A 86 -14.31 -8.23 -12.39
CA ALA A 86 -14.05 -9.21 -11.33
C ALA A 86 -15.26 -9.35 -10.39
N TYR A 87 -15.78 -8.23 -9.86
CA TYR A 87 -16.89 -8.27 -8.91
C TYR A 87 -18.17 -8.86 -9.52
N ASN A 88 -18.53 -8.49 -10.74
CA ASN A 88 -19.70 -9.02 -11.43
C ASN A 88 -19.50 -10.50 -11.80
N SER A 89 -18.30 -10.90 -12.23
CA SER A 89 -17.99 -12.32 -12.46
C SER A 89 -18.13 -13.16 -11.19
N LEU A 90 -17.68 -12.65 -10.05
CA LEU A 90 -17.87 -13.28 -8.75
C LEU A 90 -19.35 -13.41 -8.39
N ARG A 91 -20.11 -12.31 -8.45
CA ARG A 91 -21.53 -12.25 -8.05
C ARG A 91 -22.47 -13.02 -8.97
N GLU A 92 -22.27 -12.92 -10.28
CA GLU A 92 -23.24 -13.40 -11.29
C GLU A 92 -22.89 -14.78 -11.84
N GLN A 93 -21.60 -15.16 -11.84
CA GLN A 93 -21.16 -16.45 -12.37
C GLN A 93 -20.73 -17.44 -11.29
N ASP A 94 -20.76 -17.05 -10.00
CA ASP A 94 -20.36 -17.90 -8.87
C ASP A 94 -18.94 -18.49 -9.06
N LYS A 95 -17.99 -17.60 -9.41
CA LYS A 95 -16.59 -17.95 -9.66
C LYS A 95 -15.65 -17.08 -8.85
N ASP A 96 -14.73 -17.72 -8.15
CA ASP A 96 -13.62 -17.03 -7.47
C ASP A 96 -12.78 -16.21 -8.46
N GLN A 97 -12.36 -15.03 -8.01
CA GLN A 97 -11.60 -14.07 -8.82
C GLN A 97 -10.25 -13.77 -8.19
N CYS A 98 -9.27 -13.43 -9.02
CA CYS A 98 -7.95 -13.02 -8.57
C CYS A 98 -7.44 -11.84 -9.39
N VAL A 99 -7.20 -10.71 -8.72
CA VAL A 99 -6.58 -9.53 -9.32
C VAL A 99 -5.10 -9.52 -8.95
N LEU A 100 -4.24 -9.83 -9.91
CA LEU A 100 -2.79 -9.83 -9.74
C LEU A 100 -2.18 -8.49 -10.17
N ILE A 101 -1.61 -7.75 -9.21
CA ILE A 101 -0.98 -6.45 -9.47
C ILE A 101 0.54 -6.60 -9.40
N THR A 102 1.22 -6.53 -10.55
CA THR A 102 2.68 -6.64 -10.66
C THR A 102 3.33 -5.31 -11.03
N GLY A 103 4.63 -5.19 -10.77
CA GLY A 103 5.42 -4.01 -11.15
C GLY A 103 6.61 -3.77 -10.22
N GLU A 104 7.56 -2.96 -10.67
CA GLU A 104 8.73 -2.58 -9.87
C GLU A 104 8.36 -1.73 -8.64
N SER A 105 9.32 -1.50 -7.75
CA SER A 105 9.13 -0.59 -6.60
C SER A 105 8.84 0.82 -7.12
N GLY A 106 7.72 1.42 -6.67
CA GLY A 106 7.28 2.74 -7.13
C GLY A 106 6.33 2.71 -8.33
N ALA A 107 6.01 1.54 -8.89
CA ALA A 107 5.09 1.44 -10.04
C ALA A 107 3.61 1.73 -9.74
N GLY A 108 3.22 1.95 -8.47
CA GLY A 108 1.81 2.24 -8.10
C GLY A 108 0.99 1.04 -7.62
N LYS A 109 1.61 -0.12 -7.36
CA LYS A 109 0.91 -1.35 -6.93
C LYS A 109 -0.02 -1.16 -5.73
N THR A 110 0.47 -0.50 -4.67
CA THR A 110 -0.29 -0.27 -3.44
C THR A 110 -1.50 0.62 -3.68
N GLU A 111 -1.35 1.68 -4.48
CA GLU A 111 -2.44 2.59 -4.83
C GLU A 111 -3.48 1.89 -5.72
N ALA A 112 -3.03 1.11 -6.71
CA ALA A 112 -3.91 0.28 -7.53
C ALA A 112 -4.75 -0.68 -6.67
N SER A 113 -4.11 -1.34 -5.69
CA SER A 113 -4.81 -2.23 -4.75
C SER A 113 -5.85 -1.48 -3.91
N LYS A 114 -5.54 -0.29 -3.40
CA LYS A 114 -6.50 0.57 -2.68
C LYS A 114 -7.69 0.95 -3.54
N LEU A 115 -7.47 1.27 -4.82
CA LEU A 115 -8.54 1.65 -5.74
C LEU A 115 -9.49 0.49 -6.06
N VAL A 116 -8.95 -0.72 -6.30
CA VAL A 116 -9.78 -1.93 -6.48
C VAL A 116 -10.62 -2.18 -5.23
N MET A 117 -10.02 -2.08 -4.04
CA MET A 117 -10.72 -2.27 -2.77
C MET A 117 -11.80 -1.22 -2.52
N SER A 118 -11.51 0.05 -2.77
CA SER A 118 -12.47 1.14 -2.65
C SER A 118 -13.64 0.98 -3.61
N TYR A 119 -13.38 0.51 -4.84
CA TYR A 119 -14.42 0.22 -5.81
C TYR A 119 -15.36 -0.88 -5.30
N VAL A 120 -14.81 -2.05 -4.94
CA VAL A 120 -15.58 -3.17 -4.40
C VAL A 120 -16.39 -2.73 -3.17
N ALA A 121 -15.76 -1.99 -2.25
CA ALA A 121 -16.44 -1.45 -1.08
C ALA A 121 -17.61 -0.51 -1.43
N ALA A 122 -17.53 0.25 -2.52
CA ALA A 122 -18.60 1.16 -2.93
C ALA A 122 -19.77 0.44 -3.63
N VAL A 123 -19.51 -0.65 -4.36
CA VAL A 123 -20.54 -1.37 -5.14
C VAL A 123 -21.21 -2.52 -4.39
N CYS A 124 -20.58 -3.03 -3.32
CA CYS A 124 -21.23 -3.97 -2.40
C CYS A 124 -22.42 -3.33 -1.69
N GLY A 125 -23.31 -4.17 -1.14
CA GLY A 125 -24.48 -3.75 -0.38
C GLY A 125 -24.15 -2.82 0.80
N LYS A 126 -25.19 -2.19 1.30
CA LYS A 126 -25.13 -1.28 2.45
C LYS A 126 -25.63 -1.99 3.70
N GLY A 127 -24.93 -1.82 4.81
CA GLY A 127 -25.32 -2.41 6.08
C GLY A 127 -24.18 -2.32 7.09
N GLU A 128 -24.52 -2.21 8.37
CA GLU A 128 -23.55 -1.95 9.44
C GLU A 128 -22.41 -2.98 9.48
N GLN A 129 -22.72 -4.27 9.28
CA GLN A 129 -21.71 -5.33 9.24
C GLN A 129 -20.79 -5.23 8.01
N VAL A 130 -21.38 -4.95 6.85
CA VAL A 130 -20.67 -4.80 5.59
C VAL A 130 -19.76 -3.56 5.62
N ASP A 131 -20.25 -2.45 6.15
CA ASP A 131 -19.50 -1.21 6.30
C ASP A 131 -18.35 -1.38 7.29
N ARG A 132 -18.54 -2.16 8.37
CA ARG A 132 -17.47 -2.52 9.30
C ARG A 132 -16.37 -3.33 8.61
N VAL A 133 -16.71 -4.37 7.85
CA VAL A 133 -15.71 -5.18 7.13
C VAL A 133 -14.93 -4.33 6.12
N LYS A 134 -15.63 -3.45 5.39
CA LYS A 134 -15.00 -2.48 4.46
C LYS A 134 -14.02 -1.57 5.18
N GLU A 135 -14.43 -0.99 6.31
CA GLU A 135 -13.57 -0.13 7.11
C GLU A 135 -12.34 -0.88 7.63
N GLN A 136 -12.50 -2.10 8.16
CA GLN A 136 -11.38 -2.91 8.63
C GLN A 136 -10.37 -3.22 7.50
N LEU A 137 -10.86 -3.57 6.31
CA LEU A 137 -10.00 -3.84 5.15
C LEU A 137 -9.23 -2.59 4.71
N LEU A 138 -9.87 -1.43 4.63
CA LEU A 138 -9.22 -0.18 4.25
C LEU A 138 -8.23 0.31 5.31
N GLN A 139 -8.59 0.24 6.60
CA GLN A 139 -7.76 0.65 7.72
C GLN A 139 -6.57 -0.28 7.97
N SER A 140 -6.61 -1.53 7.47
CA SER A 140 -5.46 -2.44 7.51
C SER A 140 -4.21 -1.87 6.82
N ASN A 141 -4.39 -1.03 5.79
CA ASN A 141 -3.28 -0.48 5.01
C ASN A 141 -2.37 0.43 5.83
N PRO A 142 -2.85 1.49 6.52
CA PRO A 142 -2.02 2.30 7.41
C PRO A 142 -1.16 1.49 8.39
N VAL A 143 -1.73 0.41 8.97
CA VAL A 143 -0.99 -0.47 9.88
C VAL A 143 0.12 -1.21 9.14
N LEU A 144 -0.20 -1.88 8.03
CA LEU A 144 0.79 -2.64 7.28
C LEU A 144 1.86 -1.75 6.64
N GLU A 145 1.51 -0.52 6.22
CA GLU A 145 2.45 0.45 5.69
C GLU A 145 3.41 0.95 6.78
N ALA A 146 2.91 1.24 7.99
CA ALA A 146 3.79 1.67 9.10
C ALA A 146 4.87 0.61 9.42
N PHE A 147 4.48 -0.67 9.48
CA PHE A 147 5.37 -1.76 9.89
C PHE A 147 6.14 -2.42 8.73
N GLY A 148 5.67 -2.27 7.50
CA GLY A 148 6.19 -3.01 6.34
C GLY A 148 6.72 -2.13 5.20
N ASN A 149 6.47 -0.82 5.22
CA ASN A 149 7.03 0.09 4.24
C ASN A 149 8.21 0.89 4.81
N ALA A 150 9.12 1.25 3.91
CA ALA A 150 10.26 2.09 4.22
C ALA A 150 10.64 2.96 3.01
N LYS A 151 11.38 4.03 3.30
CA LYS A 151 12.03 4.82 2.26
C LYS A 151 13.20 4.06 1.67
N THR A 152 13.23 3.96 0.34
CA THR A 152 14.35 3.49 -0.47
C THR A 152 14.89 4.62 -1.34
N ILE A 153 15.98 4.38 -2.07
CA ILE A 153 16.53 5.36 -3.02
C ILE A 153 15.52 5.75 -4.12
N ARG A 154 14.64 4.83 -4.51
CA ARG A 154 13.72 5.00 -5.66
C ARG A 154 12.28 5.32 -5.29
N ASN A 155 11.89 5.09 -4.04
CA ASN A 155 10.51 5.22 -3.58
C ASN A 155 10.50 5.50 -2.07
N ASP A 156 9.86 6.60 -1.69
CA ASP A 156 9.76 7.05 -0.30
C ASP A 156 8.82 6.20 0.57
N ASN A 157 7.89 5.45 -0.04
CA ASN A 157 6.95 4.54 0.63
C ASN A 157 7.00 3.14 -0.03
N SER A 158 8.18 2.52 -0.06
CA SER A 158 8.37 1.20 -0.69
C SER A 158 7.90 0.09 0.24
N SER A 159 6.90 -0.69 -0.20
CA SER A 159 6.52 -1.92 0.49
C SER A 159 7.64 -2.95 0.42
N ARG A 160 8.11 -3.39 1.59
CA ARG A 160 9.21 -4.35 1.76
C ARG A 160 8.70 -5.74 2.16
N PHE A 161 7.46 -6.04 1.77
CA PHE A 161 6.77 -7.31 1.92
C PHE A 161 5.77 -7.47 0.76
N GLY A 162 5.47 -8.71 0.40
CA GLY A 162 4.34 -9.04 -0.46
C GLY A 162 3.05 -9.12 0.36
N LYS A 163 1.94 -8.68 -0.23
CA LYS A 163 0.62 -8.71 0.39
C LYS A 163 -0.33 -9.51 -0.49
N TYR A 164 -1.02 -10.49 0.09
CA TYR A 164 -2.17 -11.16 -0.50
C TYR A 164 -3.38 -10.87 0.37
N MET A 165 -4.45 -10.39 -0.24
CA MET A 165 -5.71 -10.15 0.43
C MET A 165 -6.72 -11.12 -0.13
N ASP A 166 -7.11 -12.07 0.70
CA ASP A 166 -8.22 -12.96 0.44
C ASP A 166 -9.48 -12.35 1.05
N ILE A 167 -10.55 -12.20 0.29
CA ILE A 167 -11.77 -11.53 0.73
C ILE A 167 -12.93 -12.44 0.40
N GLU A 168 -13.70 -12.76 1.43
CA GLU A 168 -14.83 -13.66 1.34
C GLU A 168 -16.11 -12.84 1.14
N PHE A 169 -16.96 -13.31 0.22
CA PHE A 169 -18.24 -12.68 -0.09
C PHE A 169 -19.37 -13.69 0.13
N ASP A 170 -20.54 -13.18 0.50
CA ASP A 170 -21.76 -13.98 0.54
C ASP A 170 -22.39 -14.14 -0.85
N PHE A 171 -23.46 -14.93 -0.93
CA PHE A 171 -24.19 -15.18 -2.18
C PHE A 171 -24.83 -13.93 -2.82
N LYS A 172 -24.89 -12.81 -2.11
CA LYS A 172 -25.39 -11.52 -2.63
C LYS A 172 -24.25 -10.65 -3.17
N GLY A 173 -23.00 -11.03 -2.95
CA GLY A 173 -21.81 -10.23 -3.25
C GLY A 173 -21.43 -9.28 -2.12
N ASP A 174 -21.94 -9.47 -0.89
CA ASP A 174 -21.57 -8.65 0.26
C ASP A 174 -20.33 -9.23 0.96
N PRO A 175 -19.34 -8.41 1.35
CA PRO A 175 -18.12 -8.90 1.99
C PRO A 175 -18.42 -9.40 3.40
N LEU A 176 -18.04 -10.65 3.67
CA LEU A 176 -18.16 -11.31 4.98
C LEU A 176 -16.94 -11.07 5.86
N GLY A 177 -15.77 -10.95 5.24
CA GLY A 177 -14.49 -10.86 5.93
C GLY A 177 -13.33 -11.09 4.97
N GLY A 178 -12.14 -11.33 5.52
CA GLY A 178 -10.98 -11.63 4.71
C GLY A 178 -9.74 -11.92 5.53
N VAL A 179 -8.74 -12.49 4.86
CA VAL A 179 -7.44 -12.82 5.42
C VAL A 179 -6.36 -12.06 4.65
N ILE A 180 -5.55 -11.29 5.36
CA ILE A 180 -4.37 -10.64 4.78
C ILE A 180 -3.14 -11.49 5.12
N SER A 181 -2.55 -12.10 4.10
CA SER A 181 -1.31 -12.85 4.22
C SER A 181 -0.13 -12.01 3.77
N ASN A 182 0.88 -11.90 4.65
CA ASN A 182 2.12 -11.18 4.37
C ASN A 182 3.24 -12.15 3.99
N TYR A 183 3.99 -11.83 2.94
CA TYR A 183 5.07 -12.65 2.42
C TYR A 183 6.39 -11.88 2.46
N LEU A 184 7.46 -12.59 2.84
CA LEU A 184 8.85 -12.14 2.63
C LEU A 184 9.13 -10.70 3.13
N LEU A 185 8.68 -10.37 4.34
CA LEU A 185 9.09 -9.13 4.99
C LEU A 185 10.62 -9.06 5.05
N GLU A 186 11.21 -7.96 4.58
CA GLU A 186 12.65 -7.71 4.57
C GLU A 186 13.19 -7.48 6.00
N LYS A 187 13.25 -8.54 6.81
CA LYS A 187 13.69 -8.48 8.21
C LYS A 187 15.09 -7.91 8.38
N SER A 188 15.98 -8.13 7.41
CA SER A 188 17.34 -7.58 7.40
C SER A 188 17.36 -6.05 7.47
N ARG A 189 16.33 -5.36 6.96
CA ARG A 189 16.21 -3.89 6.99
C ARG A 189 16.26 -3.32 8.41
N VAL A 190 15.74 -4.06 9.38
CA VAL A 190 15.72 -3.62 10.78
C VAL A 190 17.13 -3.34 11.28
N VAL A 191 18.09 -4.19 10.92
CA VAL A 191 19.48 -4.12 11.41
C VAL A 191 20.44 -3.45 10.43
N HIS A 192 20.13 -3.49 9.14
CA HIS A 192 20.98 -2.95 8.07
C HIS A 192 20.16 -2.27 6.99
N HIS A 193 20.53 -1.05 6.63
CA HIS A 193 19.96 -0.34 5.48
C HIS A 193 21.06 0.44 4.77
N VAL A 194 20.87 0.68 3.46
CA VAL A 194 21.84 1.40 2.64
C VAL A 194 21.80 2.89 2.98
N LYS A 195 22.94 3.58 2.83
CA LYS A 195 23.03 5.03 2.98
C LYS A 195 21.97 5.73 2.11
N GLY A 196 21.23 6.66 2.71
CA GLY A 196 20.14 7.40 2.05
C GLY A 196 18.75 6.77 2.17
N GLU A 197 18.66 5.52 2.63
CA GLU A 197 17.39 4.84 2.96
C GLU A 197 16.99 5.07 4.43
N ARG A 198 15.74 4.72 4.76
CA ARG A 198 15.26 4.64 6.14
C ARG A 198 14.98 3.19 6.54
N ASN A 199 14.89 2.99 7.85
CA ASN A 199 14.23 1.82 8.42
C ASN A 199 12.70 1.91 8.22
N PHE A 200 11.94 0.93 8.72
CA PHE A 200 10.48 0.94 8.65
C PHE A 200 9.88 2.20 9.28
N HIS A 201 8.79 2.71 8.69
CA HIS A 201 8.21 3.99 9.10
C HIS A 201 7.80 4.03 10.57
N ILE A 202 7.31 2.92 11.13
CA ILE A 202 6.85 2.81 12.51
C ILE A 202 7.87 3.34 13.52
N PHE A 203 9.17 3.10 13.32
CA PHE A 203 10.18 3.58 14.25
C PHE A 203 10.20 5.11 14.34
N TYR A 204 10.17 5.78 13.19
CA TYR A 204 10.18 7.23 13.12
C TYR A 204 8.84 7.84 13.53
N GLN A 205 7.74 7.23 13.11
CA GLN A 205 6.38 7.61 13.49
C GLN A 205 6.19 7.54 15.01
N MET A 206 6.63 6.46 15.65
CA MET A 206 6.55 6.29 17.10
C MET A 206 7.38 7.34 17.86
N LEU A 207 8.61 7.62 17.41
CA LEU A 207 9.47 8.62 18.05
C LEU A 207 8.94 10.06 17.89
N SER A 208 8.40 10.38 16.70
CA SER A 208 7.89 11.71 16.38
C SER A 208 6.50 11.96 16.98
N GLY A 209 5.58 11.02 16.81
CA GLY A 209 4.16 11.16 17.18
C GLY A 209 3.79 10.68 18.59
N GLY A 210 4.65 9.90 19.26
CA GLY A 210 4.40 9.45 20.62
C GLY A 210 4.28 10.63 21.60
N SER A 211 3.34 10.56 22.56
CA SER A 211 3.26 11.56 23.64
C SER A 211 4.47 11.44 24.59
N ASP A 212 4.81 12.51 25.32
CA ASP A 212 5.94 12.47 26.26
C ASP A 212 5.75 11.42 27.37
N GLN A 213 4.50 11.17 27.78
CA GLN A 213 4.19 10.09 28.72
C GLN A 213 4.46 8.72 28.11
N GLN A 214 4.02 8.49 26.87
CA GLN A 214 4.19 7.24 26.16
C GLN A 214 5.67 6.96 25.85
N LEU A 215 6.43 7.97 25.42
CA LEU A 215 7.87 7.83 25.19
C LEU A 215 8.63 7.53 26.49
N ARG A 216 8.26 8.17 27.61
CA ARG A 216 8.82 7.86 28.93
C ARG A 216 8.52 6.42 29.36
N HIS A 217 7.29 5.95 29.17
CA HIS A 217 6.90 4.56 29.45
C HIS A 217 7.74 3.56 28.62
N LEU A 218 7.90 3.83 27.33
CA LEU A 218 8.68 2.99 26.41
C LEU A 218 10.21 3.14 26.57
N LYS A 219 10.65 4.08 27.42
CA LYS A 219 12.05 4.50 27.61
C LYS A 219 12.71 4.90 26.30
N LEU A 220 12.01 5.71 25.52
CA LEU A 220 12.46 6.23 24.23
C LEU A 220 12.71 7.74 24.30
N GLN A 221 13.76 8.18 23.61
CA GLN A 221 14.06 9.58 23.31
C GLN A 221 13.60 9.91 21.89
N ARG A 222 13.08 11.13 21.67
CA ARG A 222 12.57 11.58 20.36
C ARG A 222 13.65 11.64 19.27
N ASP A 223 14.86 12.00 19.65
CA ASP A 223 15.97 12.12 18.71
C ASP A 223 16.39 10.73 18.20
N CYS A 224 16.31 10.54 16.88
CA CYS A 224 16.68 9.31 16.20
C CYS A 224 18.17 8.98 16.34
N SER A 225 19.04 9.97 16.62
CA SER A 225 20.48 9.79 16.75
C SER A 225 20.88 8.80 17.87
N HIS A 226 20.02 8.65 18.88
CA HIS A 226 20.19 7.72 20.00
C HIS A 226 20.04 6.25 19.61
N TYR A 227 19.59 5.92 18.40
CA TYR A 227 19.33 4.53 18.01
C TYR A 227 20.20 4.12 16.83
N TYR A 228 20.99 3.07 17.02
CA TYR A 228 21.90 2.55 16.00
C TYR A 228 21.17 2.06 14.73
N TYR A 229 19.98 1.49 14.88
CA TYR A 229 19.17 0.99 13.77
C TYR A 229 18.49 2.08 12.95
N LEU A 230 18.55 3.35 13.37
CA LEU A 230 17.98 4.46 12.62
C LEU A 230 19.06 5.26 11.90
N ASN A 231 18.70 5.76 10.72
CA ASN A 231 19.57 6.62 9.93
C ASN A 231 19.82 7.95 10.67
N ARG A 232 21.08 8.22 11.01
CA ARG A 232 21.53 9.45 11.69
C ARG A 232 21.68 10.65 10.76
N GLU A 233 21.83 10.43 9.45
CA GLU A 233 22.14 11.48 8.48
C GLU A 233 20.88 12.15 7.89
N ALA A 234 19.75 11.45 7.86
CA ALA A 234 18.49 11.99 7.33
C ALA A 234 17.26 11.31 7.98
N PRO A 235 16.91 11.66 9.22
CA PRO A 235 15.75 11.08 9.89
C PRO A 235 14.43 11.53 9.25
N ASN A 236 14.39 12.76 8.73
CA ASN A 236 13.18 13.37 8.19
C ASN A 236 13.06 13.15 6.69
N LEU A 237 11.84 12.83 6.25
CA LEU A 237 11.44 12.76 4.85
C LEU A 237 10.77 14.07 4.46
N GLN A 238 11.17 14.65 3.32
CA GLN A 238 10.55 15.88 2.85
C GLN A 238 9.08 15.61 2.48
N GLY A 239 8.16 16.40 3.03
CA GLY A 239 6.72 16.27 2.76
C GLY A 239 6.01 15.14 3.51
N VAL A 240 6.71 14.39 4.38
CA VAL A 240 6.10 13.35 5.21
C VAL A 240 6.04 13.80 6.66
N ASP A 241 4.83 13.77 7.23
CA ASP A 241 4.60 14.04 8.66
C ASP A 241 4.49 12.71 9.43
N ASP A 242 5.63 12.24 9.95
CA ASP A 242 5.69 11.02 10.75
C ASP A 242 4.79 11.08 12.01
N ALA A 243 4.56 12.26 12.59
CA ALA A 243 3.70 12.40 13.77
C ALA A 243 2.21 12.30 13.41
N ALA A 244 1.78 12.93 12.32
CA ALA A 244 0.43 12.78 11.80
C ALA A 244 0.15 11.33 11.36
N ASN A 245 1.13 10.70 10.69
CA ASN A 245 1.04 9.30 10.29
C ASN A 245 0.94 8.35 11.50
N PHE A 246 1.64 8.64 12.60
CA PHE A 246 1.49 7.86 13.83
C PHE A 246 0.08 7.97 14.42
N LYS A 247 -0.52 9.16 14.38
CA LYS A 247 -1.91 9.34 14.82
C LYS A 247 -2.88 8.57 13.91
N ALA A 248 -2.68 8.61 12.60
CA ALA A 248 -3.47 7.83 11.64
C ALA A 248 -3.33 6.32 11.90
N LEU A 249 -2.12 5.84 12.18
CA LEU A 249 -1.86 4.46 12.58
C LEU A 249 -2.67 4.07 13.83
N GLN A 250 -2.65 4.89 14.89
CA GLN A 250 -3.39 4.60 16.12
C GLN A 250 -4.91 4.53 15.89
N ILE A 251 -5.45 5.44 15.07
CA ILE A 251 -6.87 5.43 14.67
C ILE A 251 -7.18 4.14 13.87
N ALA A 252 -6.31 3.78 12.93
CA ALA A 252 -6.47 2.58 12.10
C ALA A 252 -6.44 1.30 12.95
N MET A 253 -5.51 1.18 13.91
CA MET A 253 -5.46 0.04 14.83
C MET A 253 -6.76 -0.09 15.64
N GLN A 254 -7.30 1.02 16.13
CA GLN A 254 -8.59 1.03 16.84
C GLN A 254 -9.75 0.59 15.93
N ALA A 255 -9.81 1.12 14.70
CA ALA A 255 -10.87 0.77 13.74
C ALA A 255 -10.85 -0.72 13.34
N ILE A 256 -9.66 -1.34 13.27
CA ILE A 256 -9.53 -2.78 12.99
C ILE A 256 -9.95 -3.63 14.20
N GLY A 257 -9.91 -3.06 15.41
CA GLY A 257 -10.36 -3.71 16.64
C GLY A 257 -9.27 -4.00 17.66
N PHE A 258 -8.08 -3.40 17.54
CA PHE A 258 -7.07 -3.51 18.59
C PHE A 258 -7.52 -2.78 19.86
N SER A 259 -7.42 -3.47 20.99
CA SER A 259 -7.55 -2.85 22.30
C SER A 259 -6.38 -1.91 22.59
N ALA A 260 -6.57 -0.95 23.51
CA ALA A 260 -5.51 -0.05 23.93
C ALA A 260 -4.30 -0.80 24.53
N GLU A 261 -4.56 -1.94 25.17
CA GLU A 261 -3.56 -2.84 25.74
C GLU A 261 -2.72 -3.52 24.66
N GLU A 262 -3.36 -4.04 23.61
CA GLU A 262 -2.66 -4.64 22.46
C GLU A 262 -1.85 -3.61 21.69
N VAL A 263 -2.39 -2.40 21.46
CA VAL A 263 -1.63 -1.30 20.84
C VAL A 263 -0.38 -1.01 21.68
N THR A 264 -0.52 -0.96 23.01
CA THR A 264 0.61 -0.69 23.91
C THR A 264 1.64 -1.82 23.82
N ALA A 265 1.22 -3.08 23.86
CA ALA A 265 2.11 -4.24 23.75
C ALA A 265 2.89 -4.25 22.41
N VAL A 266 2.23 -3.94 21.30
CA VAL A 266 2.88 -3.83 19.97
C VAL A 266 3.95 -2.76 19.98
N LEU A 267 3.68 -1.60 20.58
CA LEU A 267 4.64 -0.51 20.67
C LEU A 267 5.80 -0.82 21.63
N GLU A 268 5.53 -1.55 22.72
CA GLU A 268 6.57 -2.05 23.62
C GLU A 268 7.55 -2.98 22.91
N VAL A 269 7.03 -3.97 22.16
CA VAL A 269 7.87 -4.87 21.35
C VAL A 269 8.69 -4.08 20.33
N THR A 270 8.06 -3.14 19.63
CA THR A 270 8.73 -2.28 18.64
C THR A 270 9.85 -1.45 19.29
N ALA A 271 9.58 -0.88 20.46
CA ALA A 271 10.54 -0.12 21.24
C ALA A 271 11.70 -0.99 21.74
N VAL A 272 11.46 -2.26 22.09
CA VAL A 272 12.51 -3.21 22.48
C VAL A 272 13.42 -3.51 21.29
N VAL A 273 12.86 -3.83 20.12
CA VAL A 273 13.65 -4.07 18.89
C VAL A 273 14.56 -2.88 18.59
N LEU A 274 14.03 -1.66 18.68
CA LEU A 274 14.80 -0.45 18.46
C LEU A 274 15.97 -0.29 19.46
N LYS A 275 15.71 -0.56 20.74
CA LYS A 275 16.72 -0.47 21.82
C LYS A 275 17.78 -1.57 21.73
N LEU A 276 17.43 -2.77 21.26
CA LEU A 276 18.38 -3.87 21.09
C LEU A 276 19.53 -3.51 20.14
N GLY A 277 19.28 -2.62 19.16
CA GLY A 277 20.33 -2.12 18.28
C GLY A 277 21.42 -1.32 18.99
N ASN A 278 21.15 -0.81 20.20
CA ASN A 278 22.13 -0.05 20.98
C ASN A 278 22.99 -0.92 21.89
N VAL A 279 22.69 -2.21 22.02
CA VAL A 279 23.47 -3.13 22.85
C VAL A 279 24.82 -3.35 22.19
N GLN A 280 25.88 -2.86 22.82
CA GLN A 280 27.26 -3.09 22.39
C GLN A 280 27.81 -4.30 23.12
N PHE A 281 28.42 -5.23 22.37
CA PHE A 281 29.05 -6.40 22.92
C PHE A 281 30.57 -6.20 22.97
N GLN A 282 31.18 -6.58 24.09
CA GLN A 282 32.61 -6.57 24.29
C GLN A 282 33.13 -8.01 24.52
N ALA A 283 34.39 -8.26 24.16
CA ALA A 283 35.01 -9.55 24.44
C ALA A 283 35.17 -9.75 25.95
N GLY A 284 34.63 -10.85 26.49
CA GLY A 284 34.69 -11.21 27.91
C GLY A 284 35.73 -12.28 28.23
N GLY A 285 36.53 -12.71 27.25
CA GLY A 285 37.48 -13.82 27.35
C GLY A 285 37.75 -14.47 25.98
N ALA A 286 38.34 -15.67 25.97
CA ALA A 286 38.70 -16.37 24.73
C ALA A 286 37.49 -16.88 23.92
N GLU A 287 36.37 -17.19 24.57
CA GLU A 287 35.15 -17.74 23.92
C GLU A 287 33.83 -17.11 24.41
N SER A 288 33.89 -15.98 25.13
CA SER A 288 32.71 -15.32 25.70
C SER A 288 32.63 -13.85 25.32
N CYS A 289 31.41 -13.34 25.19
CA CYS A 289 31.12 -11.91 25.10
C CYS A 289 30.34 -11.45 26.33
N GLY A 290 30.52 -10.18 26.70
CA GLY A 290 29.71 -9.48 27.69
C GLY A 290 29.04 -8.27 27.05
N ILE A 291 28.06 -7.70 27.74
CA ILE A 291 27.48 -6.41 27.35
C ILE A 291 28.44 -5.32 27.85
N GLN A 292 28.75 -4.37 26.98
CA GLN A 292 29.48 -3.16 27.35
C GLN A 292 28.49 -2.25 28.07
N ASP A 293 28.62 -2.15 29.40
CA ASP A 293 27.80 -1.25 30.20
C ASP A 293 28.26 0.20 29.96
N ASP A 294 27.48 0.92 29.16
CA ASP A 294 27.50 2.38 29.19
C ASP A 294 26.71 2.82 30.44
N LYS A 295 27.42 3.40 31.41
CA LYS A 295 26.81 4.02 32.61
C LYS A 295 25.74 5.04 32.25
#